data_AF-A0A349E3L4-F1
#
_entry.id   AF-A0A349E3L4-F1
#
_cell.length_a   1.000
_cell.length_b   1.000
_cell.length_c   1.000
_cell.angle_alpha   90.00
_cell.angle_beta   90.00
_cell.angle_gamma   90.00
#
_symmetry.space_group_name_H-M   'P 1'
#
loop_
_entity.id
_entity.type
_entity.pdbx_description
1 polymer ?
#
loop_
_entity_poly.entity_id
_entity_poly.type
_entity_poly.pdbx_seq_one_letter_code
_entity_poly.pdbx_strand_id
1 'polypeptide(L)'
;MKPIKKQWKKLKKYLVKVLSEDETQEPTQQASPQAPPLDFTAEEQKQQQELLAKQMEAEKAWRAAQKQMEQQMSNQPQQGLNCPECGTKIPITIHSLLSAEPIECPGCKLVLHIDQEQSQGSLDELRKLNDALEKAEKIQETVQPGK
;
A
#
# COMPACT_ATOMS: atom_id res chain seq x y z
N MET A 1 -7.93 34.07 17.59
CA MET A 1 -7.15 33.50 16.47
C MET A 1 -5.80 34.21 16.38
N LYS A 2 -4.70 33.51 16.69
CA LYS A 2 -3.33 34.06 16.68
C LYS A 2 -2.66 33.66 15.36
N PRO A 3 -2.12 34.61 14.56
CA PRO A 3 -1.75 34.33 13.17
C PRO A 3 -0.49 33.47 13.06
N ILE A 4 -0.58 32.48 12.17
CA ILE A 4 0.43 31.51 11.71
C ILE A 4 1.83 32.11 11.46
N LYS A 5 1.91 33.43 11.23
CA LYS A 5 3.16 34.19 11.02
C LYS A 5 4.12 34.18 12.22
N LYS A 6 3.66 33.98 13.46
CA LYS A 6 4.54 33.95 14.65
C LYS A 6 5.30 32.63 14.80
N GLN A 7 4.73 31.50 14.38
CA GLN A 7 5.39 30.20 14.45
C GLN A 7 6.58 30.10 13.49
N TRP A 8 6.45 30.68 12.28
CA TRP A 8 7.49 30.68 11.25
C TRP A 8 8.76 31.47 11.65
N LYS A 9 8.61 32.53 12.45
CA LYS A 9 9.77 33.26 12.99
C LYS A 9 10.56 32.42 14.01
N LYS A 10 9.87 31.58 14.78
CA LYS A 10 10.51 30.71 15.78
C LYS A 10 11.26 29.56 15.11
N LEU A 11 10.68 28.97 14.06
CA LEU A 11 11.32 27.96 13.21
C LEU A 11 12.56 28.48 12.47
N LYS A 12 12.47 29.67 11.85
CA LYS A 12 13.65 30.29 11.18
C LYS A 12 14.79 30.60 12.16
N LYS A 13 14.47 31.01 13.38
CA LYS A 13 15.48 31.26 14.43
C LYS A 13 16.16 29.96 14.89
N TYR A 14 15.43 28.85 14.93
CA TYR A 14 15.97 27.55 15.30
C TYR A 14 16.87 26.98 14.19
N LEU A 15 16.46 27.12 12.93
CA LEU A 15 17.22 26.63 11.77
C LEU A 15 18.58 27.33 11.60
N VAL A 16 18.65 28.64 11.86
CA VAL A 16 19.90 29.39 11.89
C VAL A 16 20.84 28.94 13.01
N LYS A 17 20.31 28.50 14.15
CA LYS A 17 21.13 28.03 15.27
C LYS A 17 21.79 26.69 14.96
N VAL A 18 21.05 25.76 14.34
CA VAL A 18 21.55 24.43 13.95
C VAL A 18 22.62 24.50 12.86
N LEU A 19 22.55 25.50 11.98
CA LEU A 19 23.52 25.70 10.89
C LEU A 19 24.79 26.48 11.30
N SER A 20 24.89 26.94 12.54
CA SER A 20 26.08 27.65 13.07
C SER A 20 26.84 26.86 14.13
N GLU A 21 26.44 25.61 14.41
CA GLU A 21 27.18 24.67 15.27
C GLU A 21 28.05 23.71 14.42
N ASP A 22 28.44 24.14 13.22
CA ASP A 22 29.49 23.55 12.38
C ASP A 22 30.80 24.35 12.61
N GLU A 23 31.22 24.47 13.86
CA GLU A 23 32.60 24.77 14.21
C GLU A 23 33.32 23.44 14.44
N THR A 24 33.92 22.96 13.35
CA THR A 24 35.30 22.46 13.36
C THR A 24 35.67 21.57 14.55
N GLN A 25 35.28 20.30 14.48
CA GLN A 25 36.18 19.23 14.95
C GLN A 25 36.69 18.50 13.72
N GLU A 26 37.86 18.94 13.25
CA GLU A 26 38.81 18.05 12.59
C GLU A 26 38.94 16.78 13.44
N PRO A 27 38.77 15.57 12.88
CA PRO A 27 39.22 14.38 13.58
C PRO A 27 40.75 14.46 13.62
N THR A 28 41.29 14.75 14.81
CA THR A 28 42.71 14.69 15.11
C THR A 28 43.23 13.33 14.67
N GLN A 29 43.88 13.29 13.50
CA GLN A 29 44.76 12.21 13.10
C GLN A 29 46.00 12.30 13.98
N GLN A 30 46.04 11.50 15.06
CA GLN A 30 47.28 11.01 15.67
C GLN A 30 46.99 9.97 16.77
N ALA A 31 46.76 8.73 16.34
CA ALA A 31 47.22 7.52 17.03
C ALA A 31 47.23 6.36 16.02
N SER A 32 48.34 5.61 16.04
CA SER A 32 48.73 4.45 15.22
C SER A 32 47.62 3.54 14.66
N PRO A 33 47.90 2.81 13.54
CA PRO A 33 47.05 1.70 13.11
C PRO A 33 47.23 0.54 14.09
N GLN A 34 46.44 0.50 15.15
CA GLN A 34 46.15 -0.75 15.85
C GLN A 34 44.88 -1.32 15.22
N ALA A 35 45.06 -2.38 14.43
CA ALA A 35 43.95 -3.25 14.09
C ALA A 35 43.21 -3.62 15.38
N PRO A 36 41.88 -3.49 15.46
CA PRO A 36 41.15 -4.06 16.59
C PRO A 36 41.47 -5.57 16.64
N PRO A 37 41.75 -6.16 17.82
CA PRO A 37 41.93 -7.60 17.91
C PRO A 37 40.65 -8.28 17.41
N LEU A 38 40.77 -8.98 16.29
CA LEU A 38 39.73 -9.80 15.69
C LEU A 38 39.59 -11.08 16.52
N ASP A 39 38.82 -11.01 17.59
CA ASP A 39 38.19 -12.17 18.21
C ASP A 39 36.83 -11.71 18.75
N PHE A 40 35.82 -11.64 17.85
CA PHE A 40 34.44 -11.73 18.30
C PHE A 40 34.34 -13.01 19.13
N THR A 41 33.88 -12.92 20.38
CA THR A 41 33.74 -14.12 21.20
C THR A 41 32.87 -15.14 20.47
N ALA A 42 33.11 -16.44 20.70
CA ALA A 42 32.29 -17.50 20.08
C ALA A 42 30.78 -17.29 20.34
N GLU A 43 30.44 -16.61 21.44
CA GLU A 43 29.07 -16.24 21.80
C GLU A 43 28.53 -15.10 20.93
N GLU A 44 29.30 -14.04 20.68
CA GLU A 44 28.92 -12.96 19.75
C GLU A 44 28.82 -13.44 18.30
N GLN A 45 29.72 -14.33 17.86
CA GLN A 45 29.65 -14.96 16.53
C GLN A 45 28.37 -15.79 16.37
N LYS A 46 28.01 -16.56 17.41
CA LYS A 46 26.77 -17.33 17.43
C LYS A 46 25.55 -16.42 17.40
N GLN A 47 25.54 -15.33 18.16
CA GLN A 47 24.45 -14.36 18.15
C GLN A 47 24.31 -13.68 16.79
N GLN A 48 25.42 -13.31 16.14
CA GLN A 48 25.41 -12.68 14.83
C GLN A 48 24.92 -13.64 13.74
N GLN A 49 25.34 -14.91 13.80
CA GLN A 49 24.86 -15.94 12.89
C GLN A 49 23.36 -16.24 13.09
N GLU A 50 22.89 -16.27 14.34
CA GLU A 50 21.46 -16.41 14.65
C GLU A 50 20.66 -15.20 14.15
N LEU A 51 21.18 -13.98 14.30
CA LEU A 51 20.52 -12.77 13.82
C LEU A 51 20.41 -12.75 12.29
N LEU A 52 21.46 -13.19 11.59
CA LEU A 52 21.44 -13.31 10.13
C LEU A 52 20.46 -14.40 9.67
N ALA A 53 20.42 -15.54 10.36
CA ALA A 53 19.45 -16.60 10.10
C ALA A 53 18.00 -16.09 10.27
N LYS A 54 17.72 -15.38 11.36
CA LYS A 54 16.40 -14.75 11.60
C LYS A 54 16.03 -13.75 10.50
N GLN A 55 16.98 -12.95 10.01
CA GLN A 55 16.73 -12.04 8.88
C GLN A 55 16.41 -12.79 7.59
N MET A 56 17.14 -13.87 7.29
CA MET A 56 16.89 -14.71 6.12
C MET A 56 15.52 -15.40 6.19
N GLU A 57 15.12 -15.89 7.36
CA GLU A 57 13.79 -16.46 7.58
C GLU A 57 12.69 -15.42 7.42
N ALA A 58 12.89 -14.21 7.94
CA ALA A 58 11.95 -13.10 7.77
C ALA A 58 11.80 -12.71 6.29
N GLU A 59 12.89 -12.63 5.52
CA GLU A 59 12.85 -12.34 4.09
C GLU A 59 12.12 -13.45 3.31
N LYS A 60 12.40 -14.71 3.65
CA LYS A 60 11.71 -15.86 3.06
C LYS A 60 10.22 -15.85 3.37
N ALA A 61 9.84 -15.54 4.61
CA ALA A 61 8.45 -15.41 5.03
C ALA A 61 7.75 -14.26 4.29
N TRP A 62 8.42 -13.11 4.11
CA TRP A 62 7.89 -11.99 3.36
C TRP A 62 7.66 -12.34 1.87
N ARG A 63 8.64 -12.99 1.23
CA ARG A 63 8.48 -13.47 -0.15
C ARG A 63 7.36 -14.49 -0.28
N ALA A 64 7.21 -15.39 0.69
CA ALA A 64 6.11 -16.35 0.72
C ALA A 64 4.75 -15.64 0.84
N ALA A 65 4.65 -14.62 1.70
CA ALA A 65 3.44 -13.81 1.85
C ALA A 65 3.08 -13.05 0.57
N GLN A 66 4.05 -12.44 -0.11
CA GLN A 66 3.80 -11.80 -1.42
C GLN A 66 3.26 -12.79 -2.44
N LYS A 67 3.86 -13.98 -2.53
CA LYS A 67 3.41 -15.04 -3.43
C LYS A 67 1.99 -15.52 -3.09
N GLN A 68 1.65 -15.61 -1.80
CA GLN A 68 0.29 -15.94 -1.37
C GLN A 68 -0.72 -14.85 -1.73
N MET A 69 -0.38 -13.57 -1.58
CA MET A 69 -1.24 -12.45 -1.97
C MET A 69 -1.52 -12.46 -3.48
N GLU A 70 -0.50 -12.71 -4.31
CA GLU A 70 -0.66 -12.84 -5.77
C GLU A 70 -1.56 -14.03 -6.15
N GLN A 71 -1.43 -15.17 -5.46
CA GLN A 71 -2.32 -16.32 -5.65
C GLN A 71 -3.77 -16.00 -5.27
N GLN A 72 -4.01 -15.22 -4.21
CA GLN A 72 -5.35 -14.79 -3.85
C GLN A 72 -5.95 -13.83 -4.87
N MET A 73 -5.15 -12.95 -5.46
CA MET A 73 -5.61 -11.99 -6.47
C MET A 73 -5.90 -12.65 -7.82
N SER A 74 -5.07 -13.63 -8.22
CA SER A 74 -5.27 -14.42 -9.44
C SER A 74 -6.40 -15.45 -9.34
N ASN A 75 -6.67 -15.96 -8.13
CA ASN A 75 -7.80 -16.85 -7.87
C ASN A 75 -9.07 -16.10 -7.43
N GLN A 76 -9.11 -14.76 -7.54
CA GLN A 76 -10.40 -14.09 -7.48
C GLN A 76 -11.25 -14.64 -8.62
N PRO A 77 -12.44 -15.19 -8.31
CA PRO A 77 -13.34 -15.63 -9.37
C PRO A 77 -13.57 -14.42 -10.26
N GLN A 78 -13.20 -14.52 -11.55
CA GLN A 78 -13.39 -13.39 -12.49
C GLN A 78 -14.80 -12.86 -12.27
N GLN A 79 -14.91 -11.62 -11.84
CA GLN A 79 -16.16 -11.11 -11.31
C GLN A 79 -17.17 -11.08 -12.46
N GLY A 80 -18.30 -11.78 -12.27
CA GLY A 80 -19.22 -12.07 -13.36
C GLY A 80 -20.40 -12.91 -12.91
N LEU A 81 -21.54 -12.77 -13.60
CA LEU A 81 -22.74 -13.56 -13.36
C LEU A 81 -22.82 -14.70 -14.37
N ASN A 82 -23.25 -15.88 -13.95
CA ASN A 82 -23.55 -16.94 -14.92
C ASN A 82 -24.93 -16.71 -15.53
N CYS A 83 -25.03 -16.76 -16.85
CA CYS A 83 -26.32 -16.65 -17.53
C CYS A 83 -27.22 -17.84 -17.18
N PRO A 84 -28.48 -17.63 -16.78
CA PRO A 84 -29.41 -18.72 -16.42
C PRO A 84 -29.80 -19.59 -17.62
N GLU A 85 -29.75 -19.06 -18.84
CA GLU A 85 -30.19 -19.78 -20.06
C GLU A 85 -29.06 -20.60 -20.69
N CYS A 86 -27.85 -20.06 -20.76
CA CYS A 86 -26.74 -20.68 -21.50
C CYS A 86 -25.49 -20.99 -20.67
N GLY A 87 -25.46 -20.62 -19.39
CA GLY A 87 -24.30 -20.80 -18.51
C GLY A 87 -23.08 -19.95 -18.88
N THR A 88 -23.16 -19.10 -19.91
CA THR A 88 -22.07 -18.19 -20.29
C THR A 88 -21.83 -17.17 -19.19
N LYS A 89 -20.56 -16.89 -18.90
CA LYS A 89 -20.17 -15.90 -17.92
C LYS A 89 -20.35 -14.49 -18.47
N ILE A 90 -21.18 -13.71 -17.79
CA ILE A 90 -21.50 -12.32 -18.12
C ILE A 90 -20.55 -11.42 -17.31
N PRO A 91 -19.63 -10.69 -17.96
CA PRO A 91 -18.80 -9.73 -17.27
C PRO A 91 -19.68 -8.58 -16.77
N ILE A 92 -19.58 -8.28 -15.48
CA ILE A 92 -20.31 -7.17 -14.84
C ILE A 92 -19.33 -6.25 -14.14
N THR A 93 -19.61 -4.95 -14.19
CA THR A 93 -18.83 -3.92 -13.49
C THR A 93 -19.68 -3.29 -12.38
N ILE A 94 -19.02 -2.73 -11.36
CA ILE A 94 -19.70 -1.98 -10.29
C ILE A 94 -20.58 -0.88 -10.90
N HIS A 95 -20.07 -0.17 -11.90
CA HIS A 95 -20.82 0.87 -12.61
C HIS A 95 -22.10 0.33 -13.25
N SER A 96 -22.03 -0.79 -13.98
CA SER A 96 -23.21 -1.40 -14.62
C SER A 96 -24.29 -1.78 -13.61
N LEU A 97 -23.89 -2.24 -12.41
CA LEU A 97 -24.82 -2.55 -11.33
C LEU A 97 -25.48 -1.29 -10.75
N LEU A 98 -24.70 -0.22 -10.56
CA LEU A 98 -25.17 1.04 -9.96
C LEU A 98 -26.02 1.90 -10.90
N SER A 99 -25.72 1.88 -12.20
CA SER A 99 -26.45 2.61 -13.24
C SER A 99 -27.77 1.93 -13.62
N ALA A 100 -28.03 0.73 -13.08
CA ALA A 100 -29.19 -0.10 -13.39
C ALA A 100 -29.38 -0.32 -14.91
N GLU A 101 -28.27 -0.39 -15.63
CA GLU A 101 -28.30 -0.67 -17.06
C GLU A 101 -28.71 -2.12 -17.32
N PRO A 102 -29.43 -2.37 -18.44
CA PRO A 102 -29.72 -3.72 -18.86
C PRO A 102 -28.42 -4.50 -19.12
N ILE A 103 -28.28 -5.66 -18.49
CA ILE A 103 -27.12 -6.55 -18.64
C ILE A 103 -27.42 -7.53 -19.77
N GLU A 104 -26.72 -7.39 -20.90
CA GLU A 104 -26.84 -8.29 -22.05
C GLU A 104 -25.86 -9.47 -21.91
N CYS A 105 -26.39 -10.70 -22.04
CA CYS A 105 -25.55 -11.88 -22.13
C CYS A 105 -24.84 -11.96 -23.49
N PRO A 106 -23.49 -12.06 -23.55
CA PRO A 106 -22.77 -12.16 -24.82
C PRO A 106 -23.01 -13.48 -25.57
N GLY A 107 -23.44 -14.54 -24.88
CA GLY A 107 -23.66 -15.86 -25.45
C GLY A 107 -25.03 -16.02 -26.12
N CYS A 108 -26.12 -15.78 -25.37
CA CYS A 108 -27.49 -16.01 -25.84
C CYS A 108 -28.30 -14.73 -26.07
N LYS A 109 -27.72 -13.54 -25.85
CA LYS A 109 -28.40 -12.23 -26.03
C LYS A 109 -29.58 -11.99 -25.08
N LEU A 110 -29.68 -12.76 -24.00
CA LEU A 110 -30.63 -12.49 -22.92
C LEU A 110 -30.33 -11.14 -22.27
N VAL A 111 -31.36 -10.31 -22.11
CA VAL A 111 -31.27 -9.05 -21.39
C VAL A 111 -31.79 -9.24 -19.97
N LEU A 112 -30.95 -8.95 -18.98
CA LEU A 112 -31.27 -9.03 -17.56
C LEU A 112 -31.42 -7.62 -16.99
N HIS A 113 -32.42 -7.41 -16.13
CA HIS A 113 -32.61 -6.17 -15.40
C HIS A 113 -32.41 -6.42 -13.91
N ILE A 114 -31.73 -5.49 -13.25
CA ILE A 114 -31.55 -5.53 -11.79
C ILE A 114 -32.84 -5.01 -11.17
N ASP A 115 -33.40 -5.81 -10.28
CA ASP A 115 -34.50 -5.39 -9.42
C ASP A 115 -33.96 -4.42 -8.37
N GLN A 116 -34.14 -3.11 -8.60
CA GLN A 116 -33.62 -2.07 -7.71
C GLN A 116 -34.29 -2.06 -6.34
N GLU A 117 -35.55 -2.50 -6.25
CA GLU A 117 -36.30 -2.47 -5.00
C GLU A 117 -35.81 -3.56 -4.04
N GLN A 118 -35.71 -4.79 -4.54
CA GLN A 118 -35.20 -5.92 -3.76
C GLN A 118 -33.70 -5.83 -3.50
N SER A 119 -32.94 -5.23 -4.43
CA SER A 119 -31.48 -5.12 -4.31
C SER A 119 -31.03 -3.84 -3.62
N GLN A 120 -31.94 -2.99 -3.14
CA GLN A 120 -31.59 -1.64 -2.68
C GLN A 120 -30.54 -1.64 -1.55
N GLY A 121 -30.65 -2.57 -0.59
CA GLY A 121 -29.67 -2.69 0.48
C GLY A 121 -28.25 -2.95 -0.05
N SER A 122 -28.13 -3.91 -0.96
CA SER A 122 -26.86 -4.24 -1.59
C SER A 122 -26.34 -3.13 -2.51
N LEU A 123 -27.23 -2.43 -3.22
CA LEU A 123 -26.86 -1.29 -4.06
C LEU A 123 -26.35 -0.11 -3.23
N ASP A 124 -26.92 0.14 -2.04
CA ASP A 124 -26.46 1.19 -1.13
C ASP A 124 -25.05 0.90 -0.57
N GLU A 125 -24.79 -0.36 -0.19
CA GLU A 125 -23.46 -0.81 0.22
C GLU A 125 -22.45 -0.68 -0.93
N LEU A 126 -22.86 -1.07 -2.14
CA LEU A 126 -22.03 -0.97 -3.33
C LEU A 126 -21.70 0.48 -3.68
N ARG A 127 -22.64 1.43 -3.50
CA ARG A 127 -22.38 2.87 -3.66
C ARG A 127 -21.32 3.36 -2.68
N LYS A 128 -21.47 3.03 -1.38
CA LYS A 128 -20.49 3.41 -0.35
C LYS A 128 -19.09 2.90 -0.67
N LEU A 129 -19.00 1.67 -1.19
CA LEU A 129 -17.74 1.10 -1.64
C LEU A 129 -17.16 1.89 -2.83
N ASN A 130 -17.97 2.18 -3.85
CA ASN A 130 -17.54 2.94 -5.02
C ASN A 130 -17.05 4.34 -4.64
N ASP A 131 -17.79 5.05 -3.78
CA ASP A 131 -17.41 6.36 -3.24
C ASP A 131 -16.08 6.33 -2.50
N ALA A 132 -15.83 5.27 -1.72
CA ALA A 132 -14.59 5.10 -0.98
C ALA A 132 -13.40 4.85 -1.93
N LEU A 133 -13.62 4.06 -2.99
CA LEU A 133 -12.61 3.80 -4.03
C LEU A 133 -12.27 5.08 -4.79
N GLU A 134 -13.25 5.86 -5.22
CA GLU A 134 -13.03 7.13 -5.93
C GLU A 134 -12.27 8.14 -5.05
N LYS A 135 -12.60 8.22 -3.76
CA LYS A 135 -11.85 9.07 -2.80
C LYS A 135 -10.42 8.59 -2.62
N ALA A 136 -10.20 7.28 -2.52
CA ALA A 136 -8.86 6.71 -2.38
C ALA A 136 -8.01 6.98 -3.62
N GLU A 137 -8.57 6.82 -4.82
CA GLU A 137 -7.90 7.12 -6.09
C GLU A 137 -7.48 8.59 -6.18
N LYS A 138 -8.40 9.51 -5.81
CA LYS A 138 -8.09 10.94 -5.77
C LYS A 138 -7.00 11.30 -4.77
N ILE A 139 -6.97 10.64 -3.61
CA ILE A 139 -5.91 10.83 -2.62
C ILE A 139 -4.57 10.32 -3.19
N GLN A 140 -4.56 9.14 -3.81
CA GLN A 140 -3.36 8.59 -4.44
C GLN A 140 -2.79 9.50 -5.53
N GLU A 141 -3.65 10.15 -6.32
CA GLU A 141 -3.23 11.12 -7.33
C GLU A 141 -2.56 12.36 -6.70
N THR A 142 -3.09 12.86 -5.57
CA THR A 142 -2.50 14.01 -4.87
C THR A 142 -1.25 13.70 -4.05
N VAL A 143 -0.99 12.43 -3.74
CA VAL A 143 0.20 11.95 -3.00
C VAL A 143 1.36 11.59 -3.93
N GLN A 144 1.20 11.67 -5.26
CA GLN A 144 2.30 11.60 -6.23
C GLN A 144 2.74 13.00 -6.71
N PRO A 145 3.62 13.72 -5.98
CA PRO A 145 4.35 14.83 -6.58
C PRO A 145 5.46 14.29 -7.49
N GLY A 146 5.30 14.44 -8.80
CA GLY A 146 6.41 14.46 -9.76
C GLY A 146 6.77 13.12 -10.42
N LYS A 147 6.34 12.97 -11.68
CA LYS A 147 7.29 12.55 -12.71
C LYS A 147 8.21 13.71 -13.05
#